data_AF-A0A9D4TT51-F1
#
_entry.id   AF-A0A9D4TT51-F1
#
_cell.length_a   1.000
_cell.length_b   1.000
_cell.length_c   1.000
_cell.angle_alpha   90.00
_cell.angle_beta   90.00
_cell.angle_gamma   90.00
#
_symmetry.space_group_name_H-M   'P 1'
#
loop_
_entity.id
_entity.type
_entity.pdbx_description
1 polymer ?
#
loop_
_entity_poly.entity_id
_entity_poly.type
_entity_poly.pdbx_seq_one_letter_code
_entity_poly.pdbx_strand_id
1 'polypeptide(L)'
;MFNGDRSSFHGMLHDDSGTRRASRYAAAARAVSLLSLGLGVAVFLLSTFYLYSLTEMTGQILGAVLVLSGGVGYAGGRKRNQSLVNLQLVASLVGVLLAFNLMTETVRSTQVDCAMAELQLRGQALQRGLASVQQHDALHAVVSRLGEMEEQLTMVQQGAAQHMELRQEQEKLRLNDLAYIRAKVDMLRRHAEAMLDSVLKNGSITAETVGALTEEEKAVLRKRMDIADQVLDRISKHHASKDEEISHQEYEALLAALTDANAAPVQAAASAELQQAAQELPNMQAALTRSKADTYDTLLVGTAPKALQRIKAVRQQRRERFDADFAQHLSKQEARGADYLLDLPEHCVKETAAERVLVASGLASIAVQLAAAYAALSLSFRLPVKAE
;
A
#
# COMPACT_ATOMS: atom_id res chain seq x y z
N MET A 1 94.58 40.21 60.34
CA MET A 1 95.04 39.03 59.58
C MET A 1 93.88 38.05 59.47
N PHE A 2 93.13 38.11 58.37
CA PHE A 2 92.42 36.99 57.75
C PHE A 2 92.07 37.50 56.34
N ASN A 3 93.06 37.45 55.45
CA ASN A 3 92.85 37.62 54.02
C ASN A 3 92.17 36.35 53.52
N GLY A 4 90.83 36.38 53.43
CA GLY A 4 90.06 35.35 52.76
C GLY A 4 90.01 35.64 51.27
N ASP A 5 90.77 34.87 50.50
CA ASP A 5 90.74 34.83 49.04
C ASP A 5 89.30 34.64 48.54
N ARG A 6 88.77 35.70 47.92
CA ARG A 6 87.45 35.75 47.26
C ARG A 6 87.60 35.86 45.74
N SER A 7 88.53 35.10 45.18
CA SER A 7 88.79 35.11 43.74
C SER A 7 89.08 33.70 43.22
N SER A 8 88.03 32.89 43.00
CA SER A 8 88.02 31.78 42.01
C SER A 8 86.69 31.00 42.00
N PHE A 9 85.55 31.67 41.80
CA PHE A 9 84.30 30.96 41.46
C PHE A 9 83.47 31.72 40.42
N HIS A 10 84.15 32.34 39.44
CA HIS A 10 83.49 33.10 38.38
C HIS A 10 83.71 32.56 36.96
N GLY A 11 84.32 31.38 36.82
CA GLY A 11 84.56 30.79 35.52
C GLY A 11 84.30 29.29 35.55
N MET A 12 83.10 28.87 35.14
CA MET A 12 82.77 27.57 34.53
C MET A 12 81.29 27.30 34.75
N LEU A 13 80.45 27.95 33.96
CA LEU A 13 79.16 27.46 33.46
C LEU A 13 78.64 28.50 32.45
N HIS A 14 79.53 28.97 31.56
CA HIS A 14 79.05 29.47 30.27
C HIS A 14 78.63 28.22 29.50
N ASP A 15 77.40 27.81 29.76
CA ASP A 15 76.76 26.67 29.15
C ASP A 15 76.52 27.00 27.65
N ASP A 16 77.55 26.77 26.84
CA ASP A 16 77.52 26.89 25.37
C ASP A 16 76.42 26.01 24.74
N SER A 17 75.85 25.06 25.50
CA SER A 17 74.68 24.32 25.08
C SER A 17 73.41 25.18 25.02
N GLY A 18 73.32 26.24 25.84
CA GLY A 18 72.19 27.17 25.89
C GLY A 18 72.05 28.01 24.61
N THR A 19 73.17 28.51 24.07
CA THR A 19 73.19 29.36 22.86
C THR A 19 72.83 28.54 21.61
N ARG A 20 73.34 27.30 21.50
CA ARG A 20 72.99 26.37 20.41
C ARG A 20 71.54 25.89 20.48
N ARG A 21 70.98 25.69 21.67
CA ARG A 21 69.56 25.36 21.82
C ARG A 21 68.69 26.56 21.45
N ALA A 22 69.01 27.77 21.93
CA ALA A 22 68.25 28.99 21.64
C ALA A 22 68.19 29.31 20.13
N SER A 23 69.26 29.05 19.37
CA SER A 23 69.25 29.24 17.91
C SER A 23 68.32 28.26 17.18
N ARG A 24 68.21 27.01 17.65
CA ARG A 24 67.27 26.02 17.10
C ARG A 24 65.80 26.42 17.35
N TYR A 25 65.47 26.89 18.55
CA TYR A 25 64.12 27.38 18.84
C TYR A 25 63.79 28.66 18.06
N ALA A 26 64.75 29.55 17.86
CA ALA A 26 64.56 30.73 17.01
C ALA A 26 64.32 30.35 15.54
N ALA A 27 65.02 29.32 15.02
CA ALA A 27 64.78 28.81 13.67
C ALA A 27 63.39 28.15 13.56
N ALA A 28 63.01 27.34 14.55
CA ALA A 28 61.68 26.71 14.62
C ALA A 28 60.56 27.76 14.71
N ALA A 29 60.73 28.80 15.55
CA ALA A 29 59.76 29.89 15.67
C ALA A 29 59.59 30.65 14.35
N ARG A 30 60.67 30.89 13.60
CA ARG A 30 60.60 31.50 12.26
C ARG A 30 59.88 30.61 11.26
N ALA A 31 60.16 29.31 11.24
CA ALA A 31 59.51 28.37 10.35
C ALA A 31 57.99 28.31 10.61
N VAL A 32 57.58 28.21 11.88
CA VAL A 32 56.17 28.23 12.27
C VAL A 32 55.51 29.57 11.94
N SER A 33 56.22 30.69 12.12
CA SER A 33 55.70 32.03 11.79
C SER A 33 55.53 32.26 10.27
N LEU A 34 56.40 31.67 9.44
CA LEU A 34 56.23 31.68 7.99
C LEU A 34 55.04 30.81 7.56
N LEU A 35 54.86 29.66 8.21
CA LEU A 35 53.72 28.80 7.97
C LEU A 35 52.40 29.47 8.38
N SER A 36 52.37 30.18 9.51
CA SER A 36 51.19 30.94 9.95
C SER A 36 50.87 32.09 8.99
N LEU A 37 51.89 32.75 8.41
CA LEU A 37 51.70 33.77 7.38
C LEU A 37 51.11 33.17 6.10
N GLY A 38 51.68 32.08 5.60
CA GLY A 38 51.18 31.39 4.41
C GLY A 38 49.75 30.88 4.59
N LEU A 39 49.45 30.30 5.75
CA LEU A 39 48.11 29.84 6.10
C LEU A 39 47.14 31.01 6.26
N GLY A 40 47.57 32.14 6.84
CA GLY A 40 46.75 33.34 6.95
C GLY A 40 46.34 33.91 5.60
N VAL A 41 47.27 33.97 4.64
CA VAL A 41 46.95 34.38 3.25
C VAL A 41 46.01 33.37 2.59
N ALA A 42 46.24 32.07 2.78
CA ALA A 42 45.37 31.04 2.21
C ALA A 42 43.95 31.12 2.77
N VAL A 43 43.78 31.27 4.09
CA VAL A 43 42.47 31.44 4.74
C VAL A 43 41.80 32.73 4.28
N PHE A 44 42.55 33.83 4.15
CA PHE A 44 42.02 35.10 3.63
C PHE A 44 41.45 34.93 2.22
N LEU A 45 42.21 34.33 1.30
CA LEU A 45 41.76 34.10 -0.08
C LEU A 45 40.59 33.11 -0.14
N LEU A 46 40.66 32.00 0.61
CA LEU A 46 39.55 31.05 0.69
C LEU A 46 38.27 31.72 1.19
N SER A 47 38.38 32.59 2.19
CA SER A 47 37.26 33.38 2.71
C SER A 47 36.65 34.28 1.63
N THR A 48 37.47 35.03 0.90
CA THR A 48 36.99 35.91 -0.19
C THR A 48 36.33 35.15 -1.35
N PHE A 49 36.77 33.93 -1.65
CA PHE A 49 36.25 33.17 -2.80
C PHE A 49 35.08 32.24 -2.47
N TYR A 50 34.96 31.76 -1.23
CA TYR A 50 34.01 30.69 -0.89
C TYR A 50 32.96 31.08 0.17
N LEU A 51 33.18 32.13 0.96
CA LEU A 51 32.25 32.52 2.04
C LEU A 51 31.40 33.74 1.62
N TYR A 52 30.16 33.79 2.11
CA TYR A 52 29.23 34.90 1.86
C TYR A 52 29.07 35.81 3.09
N SER A 53 29.21 37.12 2.89
CA SER A 53 28.81 38.21 3.80
C SER A 53 29.42 38.15 5.22
N LEU A 54 28.77 37.46 6.17
CA LEU A 54 29.16 37.48 7.59
C LEU A 54 30.36 36.57 7.87
N THR A 55 30.33 35.37 7.29
CA THR A 55 31.43 34.39 7.37
C THR A 55 32.65 34.87 6.58
N GLU A 56 32.43 35.64 5.52
CA GLU A 56 33.51 36.27 4.75
C GLU A 56 34.32 37.25 5.61
N MET A 57 33.64 38.13 6.35
CA MET A 57 34.28 39.12 7.22
C MET A 57 35.08 38.45 8.34
N THR A 58 34.51 37.42 8.99
CA THR A 58 35.20 36.71 10.08
C THR A 58 36.43 35.94 9.58
N GLY A 59 36.34 35.29 8.41
CA GLY A 59 37.47 34.62 7.77
C GLY A 59 38.57 35.59 7.31
N GLN A 60 38.21 36.77 6.79
CA GLN A 60 39.17 37.82 6.44
C GLN A 60 39.88 38.38 7.68
N ILE A 61 39.15 38.64 8.77
CA ILE A 61 39.73 39.10 10.03
C ILE A 61 40.69 38.04 10.59
N LEU A 62 40.29 36.76 10.59
CA LEU A 62 41.16 35.67 11.02
C LEU A 62 42.43 35.57 10.17
N GLY A 63 42.29 35.64 8.83
CA GLY A 63 43.43 35.65 7.91
C GLY A 63 44.38 36.82 8.16
N ALA A 64 43.85 38.02 8.39
CA ALA A 64 44.64 39.20 8.73
C ALA A 64 45.38 39.03 10.07
N VAL A 65 44.73 38.51 11.11
CA VAL A 65 45.35 38.24 12.42
C VAL A 65 46.45 37.18 12.30
N LEU A 66 46.26 36.14 11.49
CA LEU A 66 47.28 35.13 11.21
C LEU A 66 48.51 35.70 10.49
N VAL A 67 48.30 36.56 9.49
CA VAL A 67 49.38 37.26 8.79
C VAL A 67 50.14 38.20 9.73
N LEU A 68 49.42 38.98 10.53
CA LEU A 68 50.03 39.90 11.51
C LEU A 68 50.80 39.14 12.59
N SER A 69 50.24 38.07 13.16
CA SER A 69 50.90 37.24 14.16
C SER A 69 52.15 36.54 13.60
N GLY A 70 52.10 36.05 12.37
CA GLY A 70 53.26 35.49 11.66
C GLY A 70 54.34 36.54 11.38
N GLY A 71 53.95 37.74 10.95
CA GLY A 71 54.87 38.86 10.75
C GLY A 71 55.56 39.30 12.03
N VAL A 72 54.79 39.48 13.12
CA VAL A 72 55.30 39.84 14.45
C VAL A 72 56.21 38.74 15.00
N GLY A 73 55.82 37.47 14.86
CA GLY A 73 56.63 36.33 15.32
C GLY A 73 57.95 36.17 14.56
N TYR A 74 57.92 36.35 13.24
CA TYR A 74 59.13 36.35 12.42
C TYR A 74 60.08 37.49 12.81
N ALA A 75 59.54 38.71 12.98
CA ALA A 75 60.31 39.88 13.41
C ALA A 75 60.86 39.70 14.84
N GLY A 76 60.06 39.16 15.76
CA GLY A 76 60.45 38.85 17.14
C GLY A 76 61.58 37.83 17.21
N GLY A 77 61.49 36.73 16.46
CA GLY A 77 62.54 35.72 16.37
C GLY A 77 63.82 36.21 15.68
N ARG A 78 63.73 37.25 14.84
CA ARG A 78 64.90 37.89 14.22
C ARG A 78 65.58 38.90 15.15
N LYS A 79 64.81 39.80 15.76
CA LYS A 79 65.31 40.88 16.64
C LYS A 79 65.54 40.44 18.08
N ARG A 80 65.08 39.24 18.48
CA ARG A 80 65.13 38.70 19.86
C ARG A 80 64.51 39.67 20.88
N ASN A 81 63.39 40.30 20.52
CA ASN A 81 62.70 41.27 21.37
C ASN A 81 61.53 40.60 22.12
N GLN A 82 61.55 40.64 23.45
CA GLN A 82 60.54 40.03 24.31
C GLN A 82 59.14 40.64 24.10
N SER A 83 59.03 41.95 23.87
CA SER A 83 57.73 42.61 23.65
C SER A 83 57.04 42.12 22.38
N LEU A 84 57.80 41.82 21.32
CA LEU A 84 57.25 41.24 20.08
C LEU A 84 56.80 39.80 20.28
N VAL A 85 57.52 39.02 21.09
CA VAL A 85 57.16 37.62 21.41
C VAL A 85 55.89 37.58 22.27
N ASN A 86 55.74 38.50 23.22
CA ASN A 86 54.52 38.63 24.01
C ASN A 86 53.33 39.07 23.14
N LEU A 87 53.53 39.99 22.19
CA LEU A 87 52.50 40.40 21.23
C LEU A 87 52.08 39.23 20.33
N GLN A 88 53.04 38.39 19.88
CA GLN A 88 52.74 37.17 19.14
C GLN A 88 51.87 36.21 19.95
N LEU A 89 52.16 36.04 21.25
CA LEU A 89 51.37 35.20 22.15
C LEU A 89 49.91 35.67 22.24
N VAL A 90 49.70 36.96 22.46
CA VAL A 90 48.35 37.55 22.49
C VAL A 90 47.64 37.37 21.14
N ALA A 91 48.34 37.63 20.03
CA ALA A 91 47.77 37.46 18.70
C ALA A 91 47.42 35.99 18.40
N SER A 92 48.23 35.02 18.86
CA SER A 92 47.93 33.59 18.72
C SER A 92 46.77 33.12 19.61
N LEU A 93 46.53 33.77 20.75
CA LEU A 93 45.35 33.47 21.56
C LEU A 93 44.08 33.99 20.87
N VAL A 94 44.12 35.23 20.39
CA VAL A 94 43.02 35.84 19.63
C VAL A 94 42.71 35.04 18.37
N GLY A 95 43.74 34.63 17.62
CA GLY A 95 43.53 33.86 16.41
C GLY A 95 42.98 32.45 16.66
N VAL A 96 43.27 31.80 17.79
CA VAL A 96 42.65 30.51 18.16
C VAL A 96 41.17 30.71 18.45
N LEU A 97 40.81 31.76 19.22
CA LEU A 97 39.42 32.10 19.50
C LEU A 97 38.65 32.41 18.22
N LEU A 98 39.23 33.19 17.31
CA LEU A 98 38.64 33.50 16.01
C LEU A 98 38.49 32.26 15.12
N ALA A 99 39.46 31.34 15.14
CA ALA A 99 39.37 30.09 14.39
C ALA A 99 38.24 29.17 14.91
N PHE A 100 38.04 29.10 16.23
CA PHE A 100 36.89 28.39 16.82
C PHE A 100 35.57 29.07 16.46
N ASN A 101 35.51 30.41 16.50
CA ASN A 101 34.30 31.14 16.14
C ASN A 101 33.94 30.89 14.67
N LEU A 102 34.92 30.99 13.76
CA LEU A 102 34.74 30.70 12.35
C LEU A 102 34.22 29.28 12.12
N MET A 103 34.83 28.26 12.73
CA MET A 103 34.36 26.88 12.57
C MET A 103 32.95 26.65 13.12
N THR A 104 32.62 27.27 14.25
CA THR A 104 31.28 27.14 14.85
C THR A 104 30.24 27.82 13.98
N GLU A 105 30.57 29.00 13.44
CA GLU A 105 29.69 29.76 12.56
C GLU A 105 29.48 29.08 11.22
N THR A 106 30.54 28.52 10.60
CA THR A 106 30.42 27.79 9.34
C THR A 106 29.59 26.51 9.50
N VAL A 107 29.86 25.69 10.52
CA VAL A 107 29.08 24.47 10.79
C VAL A 107 27.63 24.81 11.10
N ARG A 108 27.38 25.86 11.89
CA ARG A 108 26.01 26.31 12.18
C ARG A 108 25.29 26.79 10.93
N SER A 109 25.95 27.60 10.09
CA SER A 109 25.38 28.12 8.85
C SER A 109 25.03 26.99 7.88
N THR A 110 25.93 26.02 7.68
CA THR A 110 25.65 24.89 6.77
C THR A 110 24.58 23.96 7.34
N GLN A 111 24.63 23.62 8.62
CA GLN A 111 23.67 22.68 9.21
C GLN A 111 22.29 23.28 9.44
N VAL A 112 22.19 24.56 9.77
CA VAL A 112 20.90 25.18 10.09
C VAL A 112 20.30 25.80 8.85
N ASP A 113 21.02 26.68 8.16
CA ASP A 113 20.42 27.48 7.09
C ASP A 113 20.26 26.68 5.80
N CYS A 114 21.25 25.85 5.43
CA CYS A 114 21.11 25.00 4.25
C CYS A 114 20.13 23.84 4.50
N ALA A 115 20.12 23.24 5.70
CA ALA A 115 19.15 22.19 6.00
C ALA A 115 17.72 22.75 6.13
N MET A 116 17.53 23.96 6.67
CA MET A 116 16.23 24.63 6.65
C MET A 116 15.79 24.96 5.23
N ALA A 117 16.69 25.45 4.37
CA ALA A 117 16.37 25.72 2.96
C ALA A 117 16.00 24.41 2.22
N GLU A 118 16.74 23.33 2.44
CA GLU A 118 16.42 22.00 1.89
C GLU A 118 15.06 21.50 2.41
N LEU A 119 14.80 21.62 3.71
CA LEU A 119 13.51 21.25 4.30
C LEU A 119 12.36 22.11 3.78
N GLN A 120 12.58 23.40 3.55
CA GLN A 120 11.56 24.31 3.03
C GLN A 120 11.27 23.99 1.55
N LEU A 121 12.30 23.71 0.74
CA LEU A 121 12.14 23.25 -0.65
C LEU A 121 11.43 21.90 -0.71
N ARG A 122 11.82 20.93 0.13
CA ARG A 122 11.12 19.65 0.26
C ARG A 122 9.68 19.85 0.71
N GLY A 123 9.44 20.75 1.66
CA GLY A 123 8.10 21.09 2.14
C GLY A 123 7.22 21.69 1.04
N GLN A 124 7.77 22.61 0.24
CA GLN A 124 7.06 23.18 -0.92
C GLN A 124 6.82 22.16 -2.02
N ALA A 125 7.81 21.31 -2.34
CA ALA A 125 7.66 20.23 -3.30
C ALA A 125 6.60 19.22 -2.85
N LEU A 126 6.61 18.86 -1.57
CA LEU A 126 5.62 17.98 -0.95
C LEU A 126 4.24 18.64 -0.89
N GLN A 127 4.15 19.95 -0.64
CA GLN A 127 2.88 20.69 -0.68
C GLN A 127 2.32 20.79 -2.10
N ARG A 128 3.17 20.99 -3.13
CA ARG A 128 2.75 20.94 -4.54
C ARG A 128 2.33 19.53 -4.95
N GLY A 129 3.08 18.52 -4.52
CA GLY A 129 2.73 17.11 -4.66
C GLY A 129 1.38 16.81 -4.02
N LEU A 130 1.21 17.15 -2.75
CA LEU A 130 -0.05 17.00 -2.01
C LEU A 130 -1.20 17.79 -2.62
N ALA A 131 -0.98 18.98 -3.18
CA ALA A 131 -2.03 19.73 -3.88
C ALA A 131 -2.47 19.00 -5.16
N SER A 132 -1.53 18.42 -5.92
CA SER A 132 -1.84 17.60 -7.09
C SER A 132 -2.50 16.26 -6.73
N VAL A 133 -2.10 15.68 -5.59
CA VAL A 133 -2.68 14.44 -5.05
C VAL A 133 -4.06 14.71 -4.46
N GLN A 134 -4.31 15.80 -3.74
CA GLN A 134 -5.65 16.16 -3.25
C GLN A 134 -6.63 16.40 -4.40
N GLN A 135 -6.17 17.00 -5.50
CA GLN A 135 -6.99 17.08 -6.71
C GLN A 135 -7.25 15.69 -7.31
N HIS A 136 -6.27 14.79 -7.30
CA HIS A 136 -6.44 13.41 -7.76
C HIS A 136 -7.28 12.55 -6.83
N ASP A 137 -7.22 12.72 -5.51
CA ASP A 137 -8.05 12.04 -4.51
C ASP A 137 -9.49 12.53 -4.60
N ALA A 138 -9.69 13.84 -4.83
CA ALA A 138 -10.99 14.38 -5.16
C ALA A 138 -11.52 13.82 -6.49
N LEU A 139 -10.66 13.71 -7.51
CA LEU A 139 -11.01 13.11 -8.81
C LEU A 139 -11.30 11.61 -8.66
N HIS A 140 -10.55 10.89 -7.84
CA HIS A 140 -10.73 9.48 -7.52
C HIS A 140 -12.03 9.27 -6.75
N ALA A 141 -12.32 10.11 -5.75
CA ALA A 141 -13.59 10.10 -5.03
C ALA A 141 -14.78 10.40 -5.96
N VAL A 142 -14.62 11.35 -6.89
CA VAL A 142 -15.65 11.68 -7.90
C VAL A 142 -15.81 10.55 -8.91
N VAL A 143 -14.73 9.96 -9.45
CA VAL A 143 -14.77 8.84 -10.40
C VAL A 143 -15.29 7.57 -9.74
N SER A 144 -14.92 7.31 -8.48
CA SER A 144 -15.46 6.22 -7.68
C SER A 144 -16.95 6.41 -7.44
N ARG A 145 -17.41 7.61 -7.05
CA ARG A 145 -18.84 7.89 -6.90
C ARG A 145 -19.60 7.87 -8.22
N LEU A 146 -19.03 8.35 -9.31
CA LEU A 146 -19.62 8.24 -10.64
C LEU A 146 -19.69 6.78 -11.07
N GLY A 147 -18.68 5.97 -10.76
CA GLY A 147 -18.69 4.53 -10.96
C GLY A 147 -19.76 3.83 -10.14
N GLU A 148 -19.95 4.21 -8.87
CA GLU A 148 -21.04 3.71 -8.02
C GLU A 148 -22.41 4.14 -8.54
N MET A 149 -22.57 5.38 -8.98
CA MET A 149 -23.83 5.87 -9.58
C MET A 149 -24.12 5.22 -10.93
N GLU A 150 -23.11 5.04 -11.79
CA GLU A 150 -23.25 4.30 -13.05
C GLU A 150 -23.56 2.83 -12.77
N GLU A 151 -22.97 2.24 -11.72
CA GLU A 151 -23.28 0.88 -11.26
C GLU A 151 -24.72 0.77 -10.78
N GLN A 152 -25.22 1.74 -10.00
CA GLN A 152 -26.63 1.78 -9.59
C GLN A 152 -27.56 2.00 -10.79
N LEU A 153 -27.23 2.90 -11.72
CA LEU A 153 -28.05 3.17 -12.90
C LEU A 153 -28.08 1.99 -13.87
N THR A 154 -26.93 1.35 -14.14
CA THR A 154 -26.90 0.15 -14.97
C THR A 154 -27.52 -1.04 -14.27
N MET A 155 -27.35 -1.20 -12.95
CA MET A 155 -28.04 -2.25 -12.18
C MET A 155 -29.56 -2.01 -12.18
N VAL A 156 -30.03 -0.77 -12.12
CA VAL A 156 -31.47 -0.47 -12.18
C VAL A 156 -32.02 -0.65 -13.60
N GLN A 157 -31.33 -0.18 -14.64
CA GLN A 157 -31.79 -0.31 -16.03
C GLN A 157 -31.67 -1.74 -16.56
N GLN A 158 -30.52 -2.40 -16.37
CA GLN A 158 -30.35 -3.80 -16.73
C GLN A 158 -31.14 -4.71 -15.80
N GLY A 159 -31.24 -4.38 -14.52
CA GLY A 159 -32.08 -5.10 -13.56
C GLY A 159 -33.56 -4.99 -13.90
N ALA A 160 -34.07 -3.83 -14.35
CA ALA A 160 -35.45 -3.69 -14.79
C ALA A 160 -35.74 -4.49 -16.07
N ALA A 161 -34.86 -4.41 -17.07
CA ALA A 161 -34.99 -5.18 -18.31
C ALA A 161 -34.87 -6.70 -18.04
N GLN A 162 -33.90 -7.12 -17.25
CA GLN A 162 -33.71 -8.53 -16.87
C GLN A 162 -34.79 -9.03 -15.91
N HIS A 163 -35.36 -8.18 -15.04
CA HIS A 163 -36.50 -8.56 -14.21
C HIS A 163 -37.74 -8.83 -15.07
N MET A 164 -37.94 -8.07 -16.15
CA MET A 164 -39.03 -8.32 -17.09
C MET A 164 -38.83 -9.64 -17.83
N GLU A 165 -37.61 -9.91 -18.33
CA GLU A 165 -37.27 -11.18 -19.00
C GLU A 165 -37.35 -12.37 -18.03
N LEU A 166 -36.81 -12.23 -16.81
CA LEU A 166 -36.89 -13.25 -15.76
C LEU A 166 -38.33 -13.53 -15.38
N ARG A 167 -39.17 -12.50 -15.20
CA ARG A 167 -40.59 -12.69 -14.92
C ARG A 167 -41.29 -13.44 -16.04
N GLN A 168 -41.00 -13.13 -17.31
CA GLN A 168 -41.58 -13.86 -18.43
C GLN A 168 -41.17 -15.34 -18.44
N GLU A 169 -39.89 -15.64 -18.20
CA GLU A 169 -39.42 -17.04 -18.12
C GLU A 169 -39.96 -17.77 -16.87
N GLN A 170 -40.12 -17.07 -15.75
CA GLN A 170 -40.73 -17.60 -14.51
C GLN A 170 -42.21 -17.89 -14.71
N GLU A 171 -42.94 -16.99 -15.37
CA GLU A 171 -44.36 -17.17 -15.70
C GLU A 171 -44.53 -18.33 -16.70
N LYS A 172 -43.65 -18.44 -17.69
CA LYS A 172 -43.61 -19.57 -18.61
C LYS A 172 -43.33 -20.89 -17.89
N LEU A 173 -42.39 -20.91 -16.94
CA LEU A 173 -42.11 -22.08 -16.11
C LEU A 173 -43.34 -22.46 -15.26
N ARG A 174 -44.00 -21.49 -14.64
CA ARG A 174 -45.24 -21.69 -13.87
C ARG A 174 -46.34 -22.29 -14.73
N LEU A 175 -46.57 -21.76 -15.93
CA LEU A 175 -47.56 -22.29 -16.87
C LEU A 175 -47.21 -23.71 -17.31
N ASN A 176 -45.92 -24.00 -17.54
CA ASN A 176 -45.44 -25.34 -17.89
C ASN A 176 -45.63 -26.34 -16.74
N ASP A 177 -45.30 -25.95 -15.50
CA ASP A 177 -45.49 -26.81 -14.32
C ASP A 177 -46.98 -27.09 -14.08
N LEU A 178 -47.85 -26.08 -14.18
CA LEU A 178 -49.30 -26.27 -14.09
C LEU A 178 -49.85 -27.19 -15.20
N ALA A 179 -49.39 -26.99 -16.44
CA ALA A 179 -49.77 -27.85 -17.56
C ALA A 179 -49.29 -29.28 -17.36
N TYR A 180 -48.06 -29.46 -16.85
CA TYR A 180 -47.48 -30.77 -16.54
C TYR A 180 -48.25 -31.49 -15.44
N ILE A 181 -48.56 -30.82 -14.32
CA ILE A 181 -49.35 -31.37 -13.21
C ILE A 181 -50.72 -31.82 -13.72
N ARG A 182 -51.43 -30.95 -14.45
CA ARG A 182 -52.75 -31.28 -15.02
C ARG A 182 -52.68 -32.47 -15.97
N ALA A 183 -51.72 -32.47 -16.90
CA ALA A 183 -51.58 -33.55 -17.87
C ALA A 183 -51.33 -34.92 -17.19
N LYS A 184 -50.59 -34.95 -16.09
CA LYS A 184 -50.34 -36.18 -15.31
C LYS A 184 -51.55 -36.61 -14.50
N VAL A 185 -52.28 -35.68 -13.87
CA VAL A 185 -53.54 -35.99 -13.18
C VAL A 185 -54.59 -36.50 -14.18
N ASP A 186 -54.72 -35.87 -15.35
CA ASP A 186 -55.60 -36.31 -16.44
C ASP A 186 -55.18 -37.67 -17.01
N MET A 187 -53.88 -38.00 -16.98
CA MET A 187 -53.39 -39.33 -17.34
C MET A 187 -53.86 -40.38 -16.32
N LEU A 188 -53.73 -40.14 -15.01
CA LEU A 188 -54.24 -41.06 -13.97
C LEU A 188 -55.76 -41.26 -14.10
N ARG A 189 -56.49 -40.17 -14.34
CA ARG A 189 -57.94 -40.21 -14.57
C ARG A 189 -58.30 -41.08 -15.77
N ARG A 190 -57.67 -40.86 -16.92
CA ARG A 190 -57.91 -41.66 -18.14
C ARG A 190 -57.56 -43.14 -17.93
N HIS A 191 -56.51 -43.44 -17.16
CA HIS A 191 -56.17 -44.83 -16.81
C HIS A 191 -57.23 -45.46 -15.91
N ALA A 192 -57.75 -44.74 -14.92
CA ALA A 192 -58.84 -45.24 -14.07
C ALA A 192 -60.15 -45.44 -14.87
N GLU A 193 -60.52 -44.49 -15.75
CA GLU A 193 -61.66 -44.62 -16.65
C GLU A 193 -61.50 -45.80 -17.61
N ALA A 194 -60.32 -45.97 -18.21
CA ALA A 194 -60.02 -47.11 -19.09
C ALA A 194 -60.06 -48.44 -18.32
N MET A 195 -59.62 -48.46 -17.06
CA MET A 195 -59.70 -49.63 -16.19
C MET A 195 -61.17 -50.02 -15.96
N LEU A 196 -62.04 -49.07 -15.59
CA LEU A 196 -63.48 -49.31 -15.44
C LEU A 196 -64.14 -49.73 -16.75
N ASP A 197 -63.86 -49.04 -17.85
CA ASP A 197 -64.40 -49.37 -19.17
C ASP A 197 -63.97 -50.77 -19.62
N SER A 198 -62.73 -51.18 -19.31
CA SER A 198 -62.23 -52.54 -19.62
C SER A 198 -62.96 -53.64 -18.84
N VAL A 199 -63.59 -53.30 -17.71
CA VAL A 199 -64.40 -54.23 -16.93
C VAL A 199 -65.88 -54.16 -17.37
N LEU A 200 -66.40 -52.96 -17.62
CA LEU A 200 -67.83 -52.74 -17.90
C LEU A 200 -68.22 -53.01 -19.36
N LYS A 201 -67.37 -52.67 -20.32
CA LYS A 201 -67.66 -52.76 -21.77
C LYS A 201 -67.08 -54.02 -22.42
N ASN A 202 -66.35 -54.83 -21.68
CA ASN A 202 -65.77 -56.04 -22.21
C ASN A 202 -66.84 -57.12 -22.39
N GLY A 203 -67.26 -57.36 -23.63
CA GLY A 203 -68.30 -58.33 -23.98
C GLY A 203 -67.98 -59.78 -23.57
N SER A 204 -66.75 -60.07 -23.13
CA SER A 204 -66.37 -61.35 -22.52
C SER A 204 -66.74 -61.47 -21.04
N ILE A 205 -67.16 -60.38 -20.39
CA ILE A 205 -67.62 -60.32 -18.98
C ILE A 205 -69.16 -60.29 -19.01
N THR A 206 -69.79 -61.44 -19.22
CA THR A 206 -71.24 -61.64 -19.07
C THR A 206 -71.53 -62.18 -17.66
N ALA A 207 -72.79 -62.13 -17.22
CA ALA A 207 -73.18 -62.69 -15.91
C ALA A 207 -72.78 -64.18 -15.77
N GLU A 208 -72.74 -64.91 -16.88
CA GLU A 208 -72.32 -66.31 -16.94
C GLU A 208 -70.80 -66.48 -16.81
N THR A 209 -69.99 -65.66 -17.49
CA THR A 209 -68.52 -65.74 -17.36
C THR A 209 -68.06 -65.22 -16.01
N VAL A 210 -68.71 -64.20 -15.44
CA VAL A 210 -68.47 -63.76 -14.06
C VAL A 210 -68.81 -64.87 -13.07
N GLY A 211 -69.87 -65.64 -13.30
CA GLY A 211 -70.21 -66.81 -12.49
C GLY A 211 -69.15 -67.93 -12.56
N ALA A 212 -68.50 -68.08 -13.71
CA ALA A 212 -67.47 -69.08 -13.98
C ALA A 212 -66.04 -68.68 -13.51
N LEU A 213 -65.80 -67.39 -13.22
CA LEU A 213 -64.54 -66.94 -12.63
C LEU A 213 -64.34 -67.54 -11.23
N THR A 214 -63.09 -67.83 -10.91
CA THR A 214 -62.70 -68.21 -9.54
C THR A 214 -62.97 -67.07 -8.56
N GLU A 215 -63.19 -67.37 -7.28
CA GLU A 215 -63.39 -66.33 -6.25
C GLU A 215 -62.19 -65.38 -6.14
N GLU A 216 -60.98 -65.86 -6.46
CA GLU A 216 -59.76 -65.06 -6.51
C GLU A 216 -59.81 -64.04 -7.67
N GLU A 217 -60.22 -64.45 -8.87
CA GLU A 217 -60.35 -63.55 -10.02
C GLU A 217 -61.46 -62.51 -9.80
N LYS A 218 -62.59 -62.91 -9.19
CA LYS A 218 -63.66 -61.98 -8.79
C LYS A 218 -63.17 -60.97 -7.77
N ALA A 219 -62.37 -61.38 -6.79
CA ALA A 219 -61.80 -60.49 -5.80
C ALA A 219 -60.83 -59.48 -6.44
N VAL A 220 -59.98 -59.92 -7.37
CA VAL A 220 -59.09 -59.03 -8.14
C VAL A 220 -59.88 -58.04 -8.99
N LEU A 221 -60.97 -58.47 -9.64
CA LEU A 221 -61.82 -57.61 -10.45
C LEU A 221 -62.53 -56.54 -9.61
N ARG A 222 -63.12 -56.93 -8.47
CA ARG A 222 -63.75 -55.97 -7.52
C ARG A 222 -62.75 -54.96 -7.01
N LYS A 223 -61.57 -55.43 -6.59
CA LYS A 223 -60.49 -54.56 -6.11
C LYS A 223 -60.06 -53.54 -7.18
N ARG A 224 -60.02 -53.92 -8.44
CA ARG A 224 -59.71 -53.01 -9.57
C ARG A 224 -60.78 -51.94 -9.75
N MET A 225 -62.05 -52.33 -9.73
CA MET A 225 -63.17 -51.38 -9.81
C MET A 225 -63.15 -50.41 -8.62
N ASP A 226 -62.99 -50.92 -7.40
CA ASP A 226 -62.95 -50.10 -6.19
C ASP A 226 -61.79 -49.09 -6.22
N ILE A 227 -60.60 -49.51 -6.69
CA ILE A 227 -59.44 -48.61 -6.82
C ILE A 227 -59.70 -47.54 -7.89
N ALA A 228 -60.23 -47.93 -9.05
CA ALA A 228 -60.51 -46.99 -10.12
C ALA A 228 -61.58 -45.96 -9.71
N ASP A 229 -62.66 -46.39 -9.05
CA ASP A 229 -63.69 -45.50 -8.50
C ASP A 229 -63.13 -44.57 -7.42
N GLN A 230 -62.27 -45.06 -6.53
CA GLN A 230 -61.60 -44.22 -5.52
C GLN A 230 -60.69 -43.16 -6.14
N VAL A 231 -59.93 -43.52 -7.19
CA VAL A 231 -59.06 -42.58 -7.89
C VAL A 231 -59.89 -41.50 -8.60
N LEU A 232 -60.97 -41.89 -9.28
CA LEU A 232 -61.86 -40.95 -9.95
C LEU A 232 -62.59 -40.03 -8.97
N ASP A 233 -63.10 -40.57 -7.86
CA ASP A 233 -63.75 -39.78 -6.82
C ASP A 233 -62.77 -38.73 -6.24
N ARG A 234 -61.54 -39.13 -5.90
CA ARG A 234 -60.52 -38.20 -5.40
C ARG A 234 -60.12 -37.13 -6.42
N ILE A 235 -59.83 -37.52 -7.66
CA ILE A 235 -59.50 -36.55 -8.73
C ILE A 235 -60.68 -35.60 -8.98
N SER A 236 -61.92 -36.09 -8.95
CA SER A 236 -63.12 -35.27 -9.14
C SER A 236 -63.33 -34.26 -8.01
N LYS A 237 -63.06 -34.64 -6.76
CA LYS A 237 -63.11 -33.75 -5.60
C LYS A 237 -62.13 -32.59 -5.74
N HIS A 238 -60.89 -32.87 -6.15
CA HIS A 238 -59.88 -31.83 -6.43
C HIS A 238 -60.21 -30.93 -7.63
N HIS A 239 -60.92 -31.44 -8.63
CA HIS A 239 -61.42 -30.59 -9.72
C HIS A 239 -62.58 -29.68 -9.28
N ALA A 240 -63.37 -30.12 -8.28
CA ALA A 240 -64.48 -29.34 -7.75
C ALA A 240 -64.01 -28.24 -6.76
N SER A 241 -63.02 -28.53 -5.92
CA SER A 241 -62.36 -27.53 -5.07
C SER A 241 -61.25 -26.82 -5.86
N LYS A 242 -61.59 -25.69 -6.49
CA LYS A 242 -60.64 -24.85 -7.27
C LYS A 242 -59.36 -24.46 -6.51
N ASP A 243 -59.36 -24.56 -5.18
CA ASP A 243 -58.28 -24.13 -4.29
C ASP A 243 -57.44 -25.29 -3.72
N GLU A 244 -57.81 -26.56 -3.93
CA GLU A 244 -57.05 -27.70 -3.39
C GLU A 244 -56.29 -28.45 -4.48
N GLU A 245 -55.04 -28.08 -4.69
CA GLU A 245 -54.10 -28.86 -5.53
C GLU A 245 -53.81 -30.22 -4.88
N ILE A 246 -53.74 -31.29 -5.69
CA ILE A 246 -53.34 -32.63 -5.25
C ILE A 246 -51.96 -32.57 -4.61
N SER A 247 -51.84 -33.09 -3.38
CA SER A 247 -50.56 -33.15 -2.70
C SER A 247 -49.63 -34.21 -3.31
N HIS A 248 -48.31 -34.06 -3.16
CA HIS A 248 -47.36 -35.05 -3.67
C HIS A 248 -47.62 -36.46 -3.11
N GLN A 249 -47.84 -36.57 -1.80
CA GLN A 249 -48.13 -37.85 -1.14
C GLN A 249 -49.41 -38.49 -1.68
N GLU A 250 -50.41 -37.68 -2.03
CA GLU A 250 -51.65 -38.16 -2.59
C GLU A 250 -51.49 -38.59 -4.05
N TYR A 251 -50.78 -37.83 -4.88
CA TYR A 251 -50.45 -38.23 -6.24
C TYR A 251 -49.67 -39.56 -6.26
N GLU A 252 -48.68 -39.71 -5.38
CA GLU A 252 -47.89 -40.93 -5.23
C GLU A 252 -48.77 -42.12 -4.80
N ALA A 253 -49.69 -41.92 -3.85
CA ALA A 253 -50.62 -42.95 -3.40
C ALA A 253 -51.61 -43.38 -4.52
N LEU A 254 -52.14 -42.42 -5.29
CA LEU A 254 -53.03 -42.70 -6.43
C LEU A 254 -52.30 -43.47 -7.53
N LEU A 255 -51.06 -43.07 -7.84
CA LEU A 255 -50.22 -43.73 -8.83
C LEU A 255 -49.85 -45.16 -8.39
N ALA A 256 -49.45 -45.35 -7.13
CA ALA A 256 -49.15 -46.67 -6.58
C ALA A 256 -50.38 -47.59 -6.62
N ALA A 257 -51.56 -47.09 -6.22
CA ALA A 257 -52.80 -47.85 -6.24
C ALA A 257 -53.18 -48.32 -7.66
N LEU A 258 -53.05 -47.44 -8.66
CA LEU A 258 -53.29 -47.80 -10.07
C LEU A 258 -52.24 -48.79 -10.59
N THR A 259 -50.97 -48.63 -10.20
CA THR A 259 -49.88 -49.53 -10.63
C THR A 259 -50.09 -50.94 -10.06
N ASP A 260 -50.44 -51.03 -8.77
CA ASP A 260 -50.72 -52.30 -8.08
C ASP A 260 -51.96 -53.00 -8.67
N ALA A 261 -53.01 -52.25 -8.98
CA ALA A 261 -54.21 -52.78 -9.62
C ALA A 261 -53.92 -53.34 -11.02
N ASN A 262 -52.94 -52.77 -11.72
CA ASN A 262 -52.62 -53.09 -13.11
C ASN A 262 -51.49 -54.13 -13.28
N ALA A 263 -51.02 -54.77 -12.21
CA ALA A 263 -49.93 -55.76 -12.24
C ALA A 263 -50.24 -57.07 -12.99
N ALA A 264 -51.45 -57.25 -13.56
CA ALA A 264 -51.79 -58.46 -14.31
C ALA A 264 -51.28 -58.39 -15.78
N PRO A 265 -50.86 -59.51 -16.37
CA PRO A 265 -50.13 -59.56 -17.65
C PRO A 265 -50.91 -59.10 -18.89
N VAL A 266 -52.23 -58.89 -18.79
CA VAL A 266 -53.12 -58.65 -19.94
C VAL A 266 -53.06 -57.20 -20.47
N GLN A 267 -52.46 -56.24 -19.73
CA GLN A 267 -52.50 -54.80 -20.07
C GLN A 267 -51.10 -54.13 -20.06
N ALA A 268 -50.11 -54.78 -20.69
CA ALA A 268 -48.70 -54.36 -20.68
C ALA A 268 -48.41 -52.94 -21.24
N ALA A 269 -49.27 -52.39 -22.10
CA ALA A 269 -49.09 -51.02 -22.62
C ALA A 269 -49.50 -49.95 -21.60
N ALA A 270 -50.57 -50.21 -20.82
CA ALA A 270 -51.05 -49.27 -19.81
C ALA A 270 -50.13 -49.22 -18.59
N SER A 271 -49.43 -50.32 -18.29
CA SER A 271 -48.44 -50.36 -17.22
C SER A 271 -47.17 -49.55 -17.53
N ALA A 272 -46.81 -49.37 -18.81
CA ALA A 272 -45.61 -48.61 -19.20
C ALA A 272 -45.73 -47.10 -18.89
N GLU A 273 -46.91 -46.50 -19.16
CA GLU A 273 -47.14 -45.08 -18.85
C GLU A 273 -47.18 -44.81 -17.34
N LEU A 274 -47.76 -45.72 -16.55
CA LEU A 274 -47.77 -45.63 -15.07
C LEU A 274 -46.36 -45.81 -14.49
N GLN A 275 -45.57 -46.74 -15.03
CA GLN A 275 -44.16 -46.90 -14.64
C GLN A 275 -43.31 -45.68 -15.01
N GLN A 276 -43.53 -45.08 -16.18
CA GLN A 276 -42.86 -43.83 -16.55
C GLN A 276 -43.26 -42.69 -15.60
N ALA A 277 -44.55 -42.57 -15.26
CA ALA A 277 -45.02 -41.59 -14.29
C ALA A 277 -44.41 -41.81 -12.89
N ALA A 278 -44.14 -43.05 -12.50
CA ALA A 278 -43.46 -43.38 -11.25
C ALA A 278 -41.98 -42.95 -11.28
N GLN A 279 -41.30 -43.13 -12.40
CA GLN A 279 -39.92 -42.64 -12.58
C GLN A 279 -39.83 -41.11 -12.56
N GLU A 280 -40.89 -40.42 -12.98
CA GLU A 280 -40.99 -38.97 -13.00
C GLU A 280 -41.51 -38.35 -11.68
N LEU A 281 -41.74 -39.15 -10.62
CA LEU A 281 -42.17 -38.66 -9.30
C LEU A 281 -41.31 -37.49 -8.76
N PRO A 282 -39.96 -37.49 -8.86
CA PRO A 282 -39.15 -36.36 -8.43
C PRO A 282 -39.47 -35.06 -9.17
N ASN A 283 -39.80 -35.14 -10.47
CA ASN A 283 -40.17 -33.97 -11.27
C ASN A 283 -41.53 -33.44 -10.85
N MET A 284 -42.49 -34.33 -10.59
CA MET A 284 -43.81 -33.98 -10.06
C MET A 284 -43.71 -33.34 -8.67
N GLN A 285 -42.88 -33.89 -7.77
CA GLN A 285 -42.61 -33.32 -6.46
C GLN A 285 -42.04 -31.90 -6.59
N ALA A 286 -41.08 -31.71 -7.47
CA ALA A 286 -40.47 -30.41 -7.71
C ALA A 286 -41.48 -29.40 -8.29
N ALA A 287 -42.34 -29.80 -9.22
CA ALA A 287 -43.39 -28.95 -9.78
C ALA A 287 -44.46 -28.58 -8.73
N LEU A 288 -44.95 -29.55 -7.94
CA LEU A 288 -45.96 -29.31 -6.89
C LEU A 288 -45.42 -28.45 -5.76
N THR A 289 -44.17 -28.67 -5.34
CA THR A 289 -43.55 -27.84 -4.30
C THR A 289 -43.36 -26.40 -4.76
N ARG A 290 -42.93 -26.17 -6.01
CA ARG A 290 -42.84 -24.83 -6.61
C ARG A 290 -44.21 -24.18 -6.77
N SER A 291 -45.21 -24.93 -7.26
CA SER A 291 -46.59 -24.46 -7.42
C SER A 291 -47.18 -24.01 -6.10
N LYS A 292 -47.12 -24.87 -5.08
CA LYS A 292 -47.72 -24.63 -3.77
C LYS A 292 -47.05 -23.49 -3.00
N ALA A 293 -45.74 -23.32 -3.13
CA ALA A 293 -44.99 -22.29 -2.42
C ALA A 293 -44.92 -20.96 -3.20
N ASP A 294 -45.40 -20.92 -4.45
CA ASP A 294 -45.25 -19.80 -5.40
C ASP A 294 -43.81 -19.28 -5.50
N THR A 295 -42.81 -20.17 -5.39
CA THR A 295 -41.39 -19.80 -5.32
C THR A 295 -40.74 -19.55 -6.67
N TYR A 296 -41.52 -19.33 -7.74
CA TYR A 296 -41.01 -19.12 -9.09
C TYR A 296 -40.09 -17.91 -9.18
N ASP A 297 -40.36 -16.87 -8.39
CA ASP A 297 -39.62 -15.61 -8.34
C ASP A 297 -38.14 -15.78 -7.91
N THR A 298 -37.82 -16.85 -7.18
CA THR A 298 -36.46 -17.12 -6.66
C THR A 298 -35.56 -17.89 -7.63
N LEU A 299 -36.14 -18.45 -8.69
CA LEU A 299 -35.40 -19.25 -9.66
C LEU A 299 -34.74 -18.34 -10.70
N LEU A 300 -33.42 -18.44 -10.79
CA LEU A 300 -32.64 -17.86 -11.89
C LEU A 300 -32.74 -18.79 -13.10
N VAL A 301 -33.75 -18.57 -13.94
CA VAL A 301 -34.01 -19.37 -15.14
C VAL A 301 -33.29 -18.76 -16.36
N GLY A 302 -32.84 -19.59 -17.30
CA GLY A 302 -32.32 -19.14 -18.60
C GLY A 302 -30.85 -18.68 -18.61
N THR A 303 -30.54 -17.64 -19.39
CA THR A 303 -29.17 -17.14 -19.65
C THR A 303 -28.70 -16.06 -18.68
N ALA A 304 -29.60 -15.55 -17.82
CA ALA A 304 -29.35 -14.52 -16.81
C ALA A 304 -28.08 -14.75 -15.97
N PRO A 305 -27.80 -15.94 -15.40
CA PRO A 305 -26.59 -16.14 -14.58
C PRO A 305 -25.29 -15.98 -15.38
N LYS A 306 -25.27 -16.40 -16.65
CA LYS A 306 -24.09 -16.25 -17.52
C LYS A 306 -23.86 -14.79 -17.92
N ALA A 307 -24.94 -14.04 -18.19
CA ALA A 307 -24.86 -12.61 -18.49
C ALA A 307 -24.33 -11.80 -17.29
N LEU A 308 -24.83 -12.09 -16.08
CA LEU A 308 -24.34 -11.51 -14.83
C LEU A 308 -22.85 -11.78 -14.60
N GLN A 309 -22.40 -13.01 -14.83
CA GLN A 309 -20.97 -13.35 -14.72
C GLN A 309 -20.11 -12.58 -15.74
N ARG A 310 -20.56 -12.44 -16.99
CA ARG A 310 -19.83 -11.67 -18.02
C ARG A 310 -19.72 -10.19 -17.65
N ILE A 311 -20.80 -9.58 -17.17
CA ILE A 311 -20.81 -8.18 -16.75
C ILE A 311 -19.87 -7.98 -15.56
N LYS A 312 -19.90 -8.86 -14.57
CA LYS A 312 -18.96 -8.83 -13.43
C LYS A 312 -17.50 -8.93 -13.88
N ALA A 313 -17.20 -9.84 -14.81
CA ALA A 313 -15.85 -10.02 -15.35
C ALA A 313 -15.33 -8.78 -16.10
N VAL A 314 -16.15 -8.18 -16.97
CA VAL A 314 -15.78 -6.94 -17.69
C VAL A 314 -15.54 -5.78 -16.72
N ARG A 315 -16.36 -5.68 -15.66
CA ARG A 315 -16.21 -4.64 -14.63
C ARG A 315 -14.93 -4.82 -13.83
N GLN A 316 -14.63 -6.05 -13.41
CA GLN A 316 -13.39 -6.35 -12.68
C GLN A 316 -12.16 -5.99 -13.53
N GLN A 317 -12.17 -6.33 -14.82
CA GLN A 317 -11.08 -5.98 -15.73
C GLN A 317 -10.90 -4.46 -15.90
N ARG A 318 -11.99 -3.67 -15.88
CA ARG A 318 -11.90 -2.19 -15.91
C ARG A 318 -11.28 -1.63 -14.64
N ARG A 319 -11.63 -2.17 -13.47
CA ARG A 319 -11.03 -1.75 -12.18
C ARG A 319 -9.53 -2.04 -12.15
N GLU A 320 -9.13 -3.25 -12.53
CA GLU A 320 -7.71 -3.63 -12.58
C GLU A 320 -6.89 -2.73 -13.53
N ARG A 321 -7.44 -2.35 -14.69
CA ARG A 321 -6.77 -1.41 -15.61
C ARG A 321 -6.62 -0.02 -15.00
N PHE A 322 -7.69 0.49 -14.38
CA PHE A 322 -7.65 1.80 -13.73
C PHE A 322 -6.62 1.84 -12.59
N ASP A 323 -6.59 0.81 -11.74
CA ASP A 323 -5.64 0.72 -10.63
C ASP A 323 -4.19 0.67 -11.14
N ALA A 324 -3.95 -0.05 -12.24
CA ALA A 324 -2.64 -0.11 -12.90
C ALA A 324 -2.22 1.26 -13.48
N ASP A 325 -3.11 1.94 -14.19
CA ASP A 325 -2.85 3.27 -14.75
C ASP A 325 -2.58 4.30 -13.64
N PHE A 326 -3.31 4.20 -12.52
CA PHE A 326 -3.13 5.06 -11.35
C PHE A 326 -1.77 4.83 -10.66
N ALA A 327 -1.40 3.57 -10.42
CA ALA A 327 -0.09 3.24 -9.84
C ALA A 327 1.07 3.70 -10.75
N GLN A 328 0.91 3.57 -12.07
CA GLN A 328 1.88 4.08 -13.03
C GLN A 328 2.01 5.61 -12.97
N HIS A 329 0.90 6.32 -12.75
CA HIS A 329 0.92 7.77 -12.59
C HIS A 329 1.64 8.22 -11.31
N LEU A 330 1.39 7.55 -10.18
CA LEU A 330 2.05 7.85 -8.90
C LEU A 330 3.57 7.66 -8.98
N SER A 331 4.03 6.52 -9.51
CA SER A 331 5.47 6.26 -9.68
C SER A 331 6.17 7.28 -10.59
N LYS A 332 5.52 7.74 -11.66
CA LYS A 332 6.05 8.82 -12.52
C LYS A 332 6.16 10.15 -11.79
N GLN A 333 5.26 10.46 -10.87
CA GLN A 333 5.34 11.68 -10.07
C GLN A 333 6.43 11.60 -8.99
N GLU A 334 6.59 10.44 -8.35
CA GLU A 334 7.66 10.19 -7.39
C GLU A 334 9.05 10.35 -8.02
N ALA A 335 9.23 9.81 -9.25
CA ALA A 335 10.46 9.97 -10.01
C ALA A 335 10.76 11.44 -10.38
N ARG A 336 9.74 12.23 -10.75
CA ARG A 336 9.89 13.68 -10.99
C ARG A 336 10.14 14.48 -9.71
N GLY A 337 9.71 13.94 -8.57
CA GLY A 337 10.01 14.49 -7.26
C GLY A 337 11.53 14.56 -7.04
N ALA A 338 12.34 13.62 -7.52
CA ALA A 338 13.78 13.58 -7.23
C ALA A 338 14.61 14.76 -7.80
N ASP A 339 14.07 15.55 -8.73
CA ASP A 339 14.79 16.66 -9.38
C ASP A 339 14.91 17.93 -8.52
N TYR A 340 14.32 18.00 -7.32
CA TYR A 340 14.41 19.18 -6.44
C TYR A 340 15.84 19.50 -5.96
N LEU A 341 16.77 18.56 -6.08
CA LEU A 341 18.18 18.77 -5.71
C LEU A 341 18.88 19.77 -6.66
N LEU A 342 18.34 19.96 -7.87
CA LEU A 342 18.86 20.92 -8.85
C LEU A 342 18.45 22.37 -8.56
N ASP A 343 17.38 22.57 -7.77
CA ASP A 343 16.84 23.88 -7.40
C ASP A 343 17.39 24.41 -6.07
N LEU A 344 18.36 23.72 -5.45
CA LEU A 344 19.01 24.28 -4.26
C LEU A 344 19.72 25.60 -4.62
N PRO A 345 19.62 26.62 -3.75
CA PRO A 345 20.33 27.86 -3.96
C PRO A 345 21.83 27.60 -4.16
N GLU A 346 22.43 28.29 -5.13
CA GLU A 346 23.85 28.09 -5.49
C GLU A 346 24.80 28.25 -4.28
N HIS A 347 24.44 29.10 -3.31
CA HIS A 347 25.20 29.27 -2.07
C HIS A 347 25.23 28.00 -1.20
N CYS A 348 24.12 27.26 -1.08
CA CYS A 348 24.06 26.03 -0.29
C CYS A 348 24.96 24.94 -0.88
N VAL A 349 24.99 24.82 -2.20
CA VAL A 349 25.83 23.83 -2.90
C VAL A 349 27.32 24.18 -2.77
N LYS A 350 27.66 25.48 -2.88
CA LYS A 350 29.04 25.96 -2.73
C LYS A 350 29.53 25.85 -1.29
N GLU A 351 28.71 26.22 -0.30
CA GLU A 351 29.08 26.21 1.12
C GLU A 351 29.22 24.79 1.69
N THR A 352 28.37 23.84 1.28
CA THR A 352 28.51 22.43 1.71
C THR A 352 29.79 21.78 1.16
N ALA A 353 30.19 22.11 -0.08
CA ALA A 353 31.47 21.67 -0.62
C ALA A 353 32.66 22.33 0.10
N ALA A 354 32.52 23.61 0.49
CA ALA A 354 33.55 24.38 1.18
C ALA A 354 33.69 24.03 2.67
N GLU A 355 32.65 23.50 3.32
CA GLU A 355 32.61 23.20 4.76
C GLU A 355 33.83 22.40 5.21
N ARG A 356 34.11 21.28 4.51
CA ARG A 356 35.24 20.40 4.85
C ARG A 356 36.58 21.13 4.75
N VAL A 357 36.74 21.98 3.73
CA VAL A 357 37.97 22.73 3.49
C VAL A 357 38.15 23.82 4.56
N LEU A 358 37.07 24.50 4.95
CA LEU A 358 37.07 25.56 5.96
C LEU A 358 37.27 25.02 7.37
N VAL A 359 36.63 23.89 7.72
CA VAL A 359 36.86 23.23 9.00
C VAL A 359 38.30 22.71 9.09
N ALA A 360 38.81 22.10 8.01
CA ALA A 360 40.20 21.65 7.97
C ALA A 360 41.20 22.81 8.09
N SER A 361 40.95 23.93 7.41
CA SER A 361 41.82 25.12 7.49
C SER A 361 41.73 25.81 8.86
N GLY A 362 40.56 25.82 9.49
CA GLY A 362 40.37 26.26 10.88
C GLY A 362 41.16 25.42 11.87
N LEU A 363 41.06 24.09 11.80
CA LEU A 363 41.83 23.16 12.63
C LEU A 363 43.34 23.29 12.41
N ALA A 364 43.77 23.40 11.15
CA ALA A 364 45.17 23.66 10.81
C ALA A 364 45.64 24.99 11.42
N SER A 365 44.81 26.03 11.37
CA SER A 365 45.13 27.34 11.96
C SER A 365 45.31 27.26 13.47
N ILE A 366 44.46 26.51 14.17
CA ILE A 366 44.61 26.27 15.61
C ILE A 366 45.90 25.53 15.91
N ALA A 367 46.19 24.43 15.20
CA ALA A 367 47.40 23.64 15.42
C ALA A 367 48.67 24.49 15.24
N VAL A 368 48.69 25.32 14.20
CA VAL A 368 49.81 26.22 13.90
C VAL A 368 49.95 27.32 14.94
N GLN A 369 48.84 27.91 15.40
CA GLN A 369 48.88 28.93 16.45
C GLN A 369 49.30 28.37 17.80
N LEU A 370 48.88 27.15 18.16
CA LEU A 370 49.35 26.46 19.36
C LEU A 370 50.84 26.15 19.29
N ALA A 371 51.33 25.70 18.12
CA ALA A 371 52.76 25.50 17.89
C ALA A 371 53.54 26.82 17.98
N ALA A 372 52.98 27.92 17.44
CA ALA A 372 53.57 29.25 17.52
C ALA A 372 53.63 29.76 18.96
N ALA A 373 52.54 29.62 19.71
CA ALA A 373 52.46 29.98 21.12
C ALA A 373 53.45 29.17 21.97
N TYR A 374 53.55 27.86 21.74
CA TYR A 374 54.52 27.01 22.41
C TYR A 374 55.97 27.42 22.12
N ALA A 375 56.28 27.73 20.85
CA ALA A 375 57.60 28.21 20.46
C ALA A 375 57.90 29.60 21.09
N ALA A 376 56.91 30.50 21.12
CA ALA A 376 57.02 31.82 21.73
C ALA A 376 57.25 31.73 23.25
N LEU A 377 56.49 30.91 23.97
CA LEU A 377 56.69 30.63 25.40
C LEU A 377 58.06 30.02 25.67
N SER A 378 58.47 29.04 24.86
CA SER A 378 59.78 28.40 24.99
C SER A 378 60.92 29.40 24.77
N LEU A 379 60.73 30.39 23.89
CA LEU A 379 61.68 31.46 23.64
C LEU A 379 61.67 32.50 24.77
N SER A 380 60.49 32.87 25.30
CA SER A 380 60.34 33.91 26.33
C SER A 380 61.03 33.51 27.64
N PHE A 381 60.97 32.24 28.04
CA PHE A 381 61.69 31.73 29.21
C PHE A 381 63.22 31.71 29.04
N ARG A 382 63.73 31.85 27.81
CA ARG A 382 65.17 31.75 27.50
C ARG A 382 65.79 33.07 27.09
N LEU A 383 65.00 34.10 26.85
CA LEU A 383 65.50 35.44 26.57
C LEU A 383 65.81 36.14 27.90
N PRO A 384 67.01 36.70 28.08
CA PRO A 384 67.31 37.50 29.27
C PRO A 384 66.42 38.75 29.26
N VAL A 385 65.68 38.96 30.35
CA VAL A 385 64.98 40.23 30.59
C VAL A 385 66.07 41.29 30.67
N LYS A 386 66.10 42.20 29.68
CA LYS A 386 66.92 43.40 29.83
C LYS A 386 66.29 44.18 30.98
N ALA A 387 66.97 44.22 32.12
CA ALA A 387 66.66 45.18 33.16
C ALA A 387 66.97 46.56 32.56
N GLU A 388 65.92 47.31 32.22
CA GLU A 388 66.02 48.72 31.87
C GLU A 388 66.28 49.58 33.11
#